data_AF-A0A0H3GTG4-F1
#
_entry.id   AF-A0A0H3GTG4-F1
#
_cell.length_a   1.000
_cell.length_b   1.000
_cell.length_c   1.000
_cell.angle_alpha   90.00
_cell.angle_beta   90.00
_cell.angle_gamma   90.00
#
_symmetry.space_group_name_H-M   'P 1'
#
loop_
_entity.id
_entity.type
_entity.pdbx_description
1 polymer ?
#
loop_
_entity_poly.entity_id
_entity_poly.type
_entity_poly.pdbx_seq_one_letter_code
_entity_poly.pdbx_strand_id
1 'polypeptide(L)'
;MASAETAQSPLGREELNDLMDYGNERMTNSHCSLDPFRREIRVTALTDDKVLLMTSCESGAYNTVWLAWLVSRQRPYVAHQVRLTLPFQPPGEAPREIELINASYDDRRHELVTLDKGRGAGDCGIQTRWRFDGQRFSLSRYAQQPTCDNWQGPDAWPTLWITR
;
A
#
# COMPACT_ATOMS: atom_id res chain seq x y z
N MET A 1 3.12 14.95 -28.73
CA MET A 1 2.69 15.45 -27.41
C MET A 1 1.28 14.93 -27.16
N ALA A 2 1.17 13.86 -26.37
CA ALA A 2 -0.04 13.56 -25.62
C ALA A 2 0.34 13.78 -24.15
N SER A 3 -0.02 14.95 -23.65
CA SER A 3 -0.02 15.24 -22.22
C SER A 3 -1.32 14.69 -21.64
N ALA A 4 -1.24 14.08 -20.45
CA ALA A 4 -2.34 13.70 -19.56
C ALA A 4 -3.18 12.46 -19.93
N GLU A 5 -2.63 11.26 -19.72
CA GLU A 5 -3.41 10.03 -19.52
C GLU A 5 -3.63 9.69 -18.02
N THR A 6 -3.25 10.59 -17.10
CA THR A 6 -3.29 10.36 -15.65
C THR A 6 -4.35 11.17 -14.90
N ALA A 7 -5.30 11.80 -15.58
CA ALA A 7 -6.44 12.44 -14.90
C ALA A 7 -7.45 11.36 -14.47
N GLN A 8 -7.06 10.60 -13.46
CA GLN A 8 -7.89 9.66 -12.72
C GLN A 8 -9.24 10.28 -12.39
N SER A 9 -10.31 9.76 -13.01
CA SER A 9 -11.66 10.16 -12.64
C SER A 9 -11.93 9.70 -11.20
N PRO A 10 -12.36 10.59 -10.29
CA PRO A 10 -12.71 10.19 -8.92
C PRO A 10 -13.82 9.13 -8.94
N LEU A 11 -13.89 8.32 -7.89
CA LEU A 11 -14.94 7.31 -7.77
C LEU A 11 -16.29 8.00 -7.52
N GLY A 12 -17.31 7.60 -8.28
CA GLY A 12 -18.68 7.98 -8.00
C GLY A 12 -19.14 7.40 -6.65
N ARG A 13 -20.17 7.99 -6.04
CA ARG A 13 -20.68 7.50 -4.74
C ARG A 13 -21.16 6.05 -4.81
N GLU A 14 -21.92 5.71 -5.84
CA GLU A 14 -22.44 4.35 -6.07
C GLU A 14 -21.31 3.36 -6.35
N GLU A 15 -20.40 3.72 -7.25
CA GLU A 15 -19.20 2.93 -7.55
C GLU A 15 -18.34 2.66 -6.31
N LEU A 16 -18.12 3.68 -5.47
CA LEU A 16 -17.39 3.53 -4.22
C LEU A 16 -18.11 2.57 -3.27
N ASN A 17 -19.44 2.68 -3.11
CA ASN A 17 -20.21 1.78 -2.24
C ASN A 17 -20.12 0.32 -2.72
N ASP A 18 -20.29 0.08 -4.02
CA ASP A 18 -20.19 -1.25 -4.62
C ASP A 18 -18.80 -1.88 -4.42
N LEU A 19 -17.73 -1.08 -4.56
CA LEU A 19 -16.35 -1.53 -4.33
C LEU A 19 -16.06 -1.78 -2.85
N MET A 20 -16.68 -1.01 -1.93
CA MET A 20 -16.60 -1.25 -0.50
C MET A 20 -17.29 -2.56 -0.12
N ASP A 21 -18.47 -2.84 -0.68
CA ASP A 21 -19.19 -4.11 -0.48
C ASP A 21 -18.40 -5.30 -1.03
N TYR A 22 -17.83 -5.16 -2.24
CA TYR A 22 -16.91 -6.15 -2.80
C TYR A 22 -15.70 -6.40 -1.88
N GLY A 23 -15.12 -5.33 -1.33
CA GLY A 23 -14.04 -5.43 -0.35
C GLY A 23 -14.44 -6.18 0.91
N ASN A 24 -15.63 -5.90 1.45
CA ASN A 24 -16.18 -6.56 2.63
C ASN A 24 -16.35 -8.07 2.41
N GLU A 25 -16.85 -8.47 1.24
CA GLU A 25 -16.97 -9.88 0.86
C GLU A 25 -15.59 -10.56 0.78
N ARG A 26 -14.60 -9.92 0.15
CA ARG A 26 -13.22 -10.45 0.04
C ARG A 26 -12.56 -10.60 1.41
N MET A 27 -12.77 -9.63 2.30
CA MET A 27 -12.29 -9.65 3.68
C MET A 27 -12.90 -10.76 4.52
N THR A 28 -14.21 -10.96 4.40
CA THR A 28 -14.93 -12.04 5.11
C THR A 28 -14.39 -13.42 4.71
N ASN A 29 -13.96 -13.57 3.46
CA ASN A 29 -13.36 -14.79 2.93
C ASN A 29 -11.85 -14.92 3.18
N SER A 30 -11.22 -13.97 3.88
CA SER A 30 -9.78 -13.97 4.15
C SER A 30 -9.46 -14.51 5.56
N HIS A 31 -8.29 -15.14 5.73
CA HIS A 31 -7.82 -15.66 7.03
C HIS A 31 -7.24 -14.58 7.97
N CYS A 32 -7.84 -13.39 7.99
CA CYS A 32 -7.36 -12.27 8.80
C CYS A 32 -7.66 -12.48 10.29
N SER A 33 -6.65 -12.24 11.14
CA SER A 33 -6.75 -12.42 12.60
C SER A 33 -7.35 -11.21 13.32
N LEU A 34 -7.42 -10.05 12.65
CA LEU A 34 -8.01 -8.84 13.21
C LEU A 34 -9.51 -9.04 13.51
N ASP A 35 -9.97 -8.52 14.66
CA ASP A 35 -11.39 -8.48 15.03
C ASP A 35 -12.21 -7.81 13.90
N PRO A 36 -13.32 -8.44 13.44
CA PRO A 36 -14.16 -7.89 12.37
C PRO A 36 -14.60 -6.43 12.57
N PHE A 37 -14.89 -6.00 13.80
CA PHE A 37 -15.31 -4.62 14.11
C PHE A 37 -14.16 -3.61 14.07
N ARG A 38 -12.91 -4.08 14.07
CA ARG A 38 -11.71 -3.23 13.97
C ARG A 38 -11.14 -3.18 12.55
N ARG A 39 -11.72 -3.95 11.62
CA ARG A 39 -11.25 -4.03 10.23
C ARG A 39 -11.55 -2.73 9.50
N GLU A 40 -10.62 -2.33 8.66
CA GLU A 40 -10.72 -1.17 7.79
C GLU A 40 -10.66 -1.63 6.34
N ILE A 41 -11.45 -0.98 5.49
CA ILE A 41 -11.40 -1.12 4.04
C ILE A 41 -11.16 0.26 3.45
N ARG A 42 -10.25 0.32 2.50
CA ARG A 42 -9.89 1.54 1.77
C ARG A 42 -9.95 1.25 0.28
N VAL A 43 -10.54 2.18 -0.46
CA VAL A 43 -10.63 2.11 -1.92
C VAL A 43 -10.16 3.44 -2.48
N THR A 44 -9.15 3.37 -3.34
CA THR A 44 -8.60 4.54 -4.01
C THR A 44 -8.57 4.26 -5.50
N ALA A 45 -9.04 5.18 -6.34
CA ALA A 45 -8.84 5.03 -7.78
C ALA A 45 -7.32 4.96 -8.08
N LEU A 46 -6.90 4.18 -9.07
CA LEU A 46 -5.52 4.21 -9.61
C LEU A 46 -5.46 4.71 -11.06
N THR A 47 -6.52 4.47 -11.82
CA THR A 47 -6.68 4.82 -13.25
C THR A 47 -8.18 4.92 -13.56
N ASP A 48 -8.53 5.18 -14.82
CA ASP A 48 -9.93 5.13 -15.26
C ASP A 48 -10.50 3.71 -15.33
N ASP A 49 -9.68 2.67 -15.21
CA ASP A 49 -10.10 1.26 -15.25
C ASP A 49 -9.82 0.47 -13.96
N LYS A 50 -8.92 0.94 -13.08
CA LYS A 50 -8.52 0.22 -11.86
C LYS A 50 -8.62 1.05 -10.60
N VAL A 51 -8.91 0.37 -9.49
CA VAL A 51 -8.79 0.87 -8.12
C VAL A 51 -7.78 0.02 -7.34
N LEU A 52 -7.21 0.62 -6.30
CA LEU A 52 -6.53 -0.05 -5.21
C LEU A 52 -7.56 -0.31 -4.11
N LEU A 53 -7.87 -1.58 -3.88
CA LEU A 53 -8.66 -2.02 -2.73
C LEU A 53 -7.69 -2.53 -1.66
N MET A 54 -7.76 -1.99 -0.45
CA MET A 54 -6.92 -2.40 0.67
C MET A 54 -7.75 -2.73 1.89
N THR A 55 -7.29 -3.71 2.66
CA THR A 55 -8.01 -4.18 3.83
C THR A 55 -7.05 -4.50 4.97
N SER A 56 -7.35 -4.04 6.19
CA SER A 56 -6.49 -4.35 7.35
C SER A 56 -6.72 -5.78 7.81
N CYS A 57 -5.64 -6.54 7.98
CA CYS A 57 -5.72 -7.99 8.16
C CYS A 57 -5.20 -8.48 9.50
N GLU A 58 -4.08 -7.90 9.96
CA GLU A 58 -3.49 -8.20 11.27
C GLU A 58 -3.00 -6.90 11.89
N SER A 59 -3.00 -6.80 13.22
CA SER A 59 -2.48 -5.62 13.90
C SER A 59 -1.78 -6.01 15.18
N GLY A 60 -0.53 -5.58 15.31
CA GLY A 60 0.22 -5.56 16.55
C GLY A 60 0.04 -4.25 17.31
N ALA A 61 1.00 -3.94 18.18
CA ALA A 61 0.95 -2.77 19.05
C ALA A 61 1.00 -1.42 18.29
N TYR A 62 1.74 -1.35 17.19
CA TYR A 62 1.92 -0.10 16.41
C TYR A 62 2.07 -0.31 14.90
N ASN A 63 2.01 -1.57 14.44
CA ASN A 63 2.08 -1.98 13.05
C ASN A 63 0.81 -2.75 12.69
N THR A 64 0.16 -2.35 11.60
CA THR A 64 -0.99 -3.06 11.01
C THR A 64 -0.59 -3.61 9.66
N VAL A 65 -0.77 -4.91 9.44
CA VAL A 65 -0.57 -5.58 8.15
C VAL A 65 -1.83 -5.41 7.31
N TRP A 66 -1.65 -5.04 6.05
CA TRP A 66 -2.72 -4.90 5.07
C TRP A 66 -2.62 -5.95 3.98
N LEU A 67 -3.76 -6.31 3.41
CA LEU A 67 -3.85 -6.95 2.11
C LEU A 67 -4.29 -5.91 1.09
N ALA A 68 -3.86 -6.06 -0.16
CA ALA A 68 -4.25 -5.15 -1.23
C ALA A 68 -4.48 -5.86 -2.56
N TRP A 69 -5.35 -5.31 -3.39
CA TRP A 69 -5.68 -5.79 -4.72
C TRP A 69 -5.82 -4.64 -5.70
N LEU A 70 -5.38 -4.87 -6.93
CA LEU A 70 -5.82 -4.11 -8.09
C LEU A 70 -7.17 -4.68 -8.51
N VAL A 71 -8.21 -3.85 -8.53
CA VAL A 71 -9.58 -4.27 -8.87
C VAL A 71 -10.09 -3.46 -10.05
N SER A 72 -10.76 -4.09 -11.00
CA SER A 72 -11.45 -3.37 -12.08
C SER A 72 -12.53 -2.45 -11.52
N ARG A 73 -12.74 -1.28 -12.15
CA ARG A 73 -13.79 -0.32 -11.73
C ARG A 73 -15.21 -0.75 -12.04
N GLN A 74 -15.39 -1.63 -13.03
CA GLN A 74 -16.70 -2.11 -13.48
C GLN A 74 -16.90 -3.59 -13.16
N ARG A 75 -18.18 -3.98 -13.02
CA ARG A 75 -18.59 -5.38 -12.89
C ARG A 75 -18.48 -6.11 -14.23
N PRO A 76 -18.18 -7.43 -14.23
CA PRO A 76 -17.79 -8.22 -13.07
C PRO A 76 -16.40 -7.79 -12.56
N TYR A 77 -16.26 -7.64 -11.24
CA TYR A 77 -15.00 -7.21 -10.65
C TYR A 77 -13.92 -8.28 -10.82
N VAL A 78 -12.79 -7.89 -11.41
CA VAL A 78 -11.59 -8.71 -11.52
C VAL A 78 -10.56 -8.15 -10.56
N ALA A 79 -10.08 -8.99 -9.65
CA ALA A 79 -9.12 -8.59 -8.61
C ALA A 79 -7.82 -9.38 -8.68
N HIS A 80 -6.70 -8.67 -8.75
CA HIS A 80 -5.35 -9.24 -8.67
C HIS A 80 -4.66 -8.77 -7.40
N GLN A 81 -4.16 -9.70 -6.59
CA GLN A 81 -3.48 -9.34 -5.35
C GLN A 81 -2.20 -8.57 -5.64
N VAL A 82 -2.00 -7.46 -4.92
CA VAL A 82 -0.77 -6.69 -4.97
C VAL A 82 0.29 -7.42 -4.15
N ARG A 83 1.40 -7.75 -4.80
CA ARG A 83 2.63 -8.22 -4.16
C ARG A 83 3.75 -7.27 -4.51
N LEU A 84 4.46 -6.78 -3.50
CA LEU A 84 5.53 -5.81 -3.66
C LEU A 84 6.87 -6.55 -3.49
N THR A 85 7.72 -6.50 -4.51
CA THR A 85 9.01 -7.21 -4.48
C THR A 85 10.13 -6.24 -4.80
N LEU A 86 11.12 -6.15 -3.90
CA LEU A 86 12.29 -5.32 -4.09
C LEU A 86 13.11 -5.80 -5.29
N PRO A 87 13.64 -4.89 -6.14
CA PRO A 87 14.48 -5.25 -7.28
C PRO A 87 15.93 -5.61 -6.89
N PHE A 88 16.27 -5.55 -5.60
CA PHE A 88 17.57 -5.86 -5.03
C PHE A 88 17.41 -6.72 -3.77
N GLN A 89 18.50 -7.30 -3.28
CA GLN A 89 18.54 -8.00 -2.00
C GLN A 89 18.69 -6.98 -0.86
N PRO A 90 17.72 -6.84 0.07
CA PRO A 90 17.83 -5.90 1.18
C PRO A 90 18.91 -6.33 2.19
N PRO A 91 19.38 -5.39 3.04
CA PRO A 91 20.38 -5.68 4.08
C PRO A 91 19.95 -6.80 5.04
N GLY A 92 20.93 -7.52 5.58
CA GLY A 92 20.70 -8.56 6.59
C GLY A 92 19.98 -9.81 6.09
N GLU A 93 20.03 -10.09 4.78
CA GLU A 93 19.35 -11.24 4.14
C GLU A 93 17.82 -11.25 4.35
N ALA A 94 17.23 -10.08 4.60
CA ALA A 94 15.78 -9.96 4.72
C ALA A 94 15.06 -10.39 3.42
N PRO A 95 13.81 -10.85 3.50
CA PRO A 95 13.02 -11.18 2.32
C PRO A 95 12.89 -10.01 1.35
N ARG A 96 12.87 -10.31 0.04
CA ARG A 96 12.61 -9.30 -1.00
C ARG A 96 11.14 -8.94 -1.12
N GLU A 97 10.24 -9.82 -0.68
CA GLU A 97 8.80 -9.54 -0.64
C GLU A 97 8.52 -8.60 0.54
N ILE A 98 7.87 -7.48 0.25
CA ILE A 98 7.49 -6.48 1.25
C ILE A 98 6.08 -6.75 1.71
N GLU A 99 5.93 -6.95 3.02
CA GLU A 99 4.65 -6.95 3.69
C GLU A 99 4.08 -5.52 3.74
N LEU A 100 2.77 -5.38 3.53
CA LEU A 100 2.09 -4.08 3.46
C LEU A 100 1.80 -3.55 4.89
N ILE A 101 2.86 -3.30 5.65
CA ILE A 101 2.79 -2.78 7.02
C ILE A 101 2.49 -1.29 6.99
N ASN A 102 1.49 -0.87 7.78
CA ASN A 102 0.96 0.48 7.87
C ASN A 102 0.74 1.12 6.50
N ALA A 103 0.28 0.32 5.53
CA ALA A 103 0.23 0.74 4.15
C ALA A 103 -0.82 1.84 3.91
N SER A 104 -0.47 2.81 3.09
CA SER A 104 -1.34 3.92 2.70
C SER A 104 -1.03 4.36 1.27
N TYR A 105 -1.99 5.00 0.62
CA TYR A 105 -1.79 5.60 -0.68
C TYR A 105 -1.61 7.12 -0.54
N ASP A 106 -0.49 7.65 -1.02
CA ASP A 106 -0.21 9.09 -1.10
C ASP A 106 -0.81 9.62 -2.41
N ASP A 107 -2.04 10.15 -2.36
CA ASP A 107 -2.74 10.68 -3.52
C ASP A 107 -1.97 11.81 -4.23
N ARG A 108 -1.14 12.56 -3.50
CA ARG A 108 -0.38 13.68 -4.07
C ARG A 108 0.82 13.19 -4.89
N ARG A 109 1.43 12.08 -4.48
CA ARG A 109 2.56 11.47 -5.19
C ARG A 109 2.16 10.30 -6.10
N HIS A 110 0.91 9.85 -6.00
CA HIS A 110 0.41 8.62 -6.62
C HIS A 110 1.28 7.41 -6.27
N GLU A 111 1.57 7.27 -4.97
CA GLU A 111 2.44 6.23 -4.44
C GLU A 111 1.73 5.39 -3.38
N LEU A 112 1.85 4.06 -3.49
CA LEU A 112 1.62 3.18 -2.34
C LEU A 112 2.84 3.26 -1.44
N VAL A 113 2.62 3.57 -0.17
CA VAL A 113 3.66 3.70 0.85
C VAL A 113 3.46 2.59 1.87
N THR A 114 4.54 1.89 2.24
CA THR A 114 4.56 1.03 3.43
C THR A 114 5.51 1.63 4.46
N LEU A 115 5.17 1.45 5.74
CA LEU A 115 5.97 1.91 6.86
C LEU A 115 6.01 0.84 7.94
N ASP A 116 7.05 0.04 7.94
CA ASP A 116 7.34 -0.88 9.04
C ASP A 116 8.10 -0.14 10.13
N LYS A 117 7.43 0.15 11.25
CA LYS A 117 8.05 0.88 12.36
C LYS A 117 8.83 -0.10 13.24
N GLY A 118 10.05 0.26 13.62
CA GLY A 118 10.81 -0.48 14.64
C GLY A 118 10.26 -0.29 16.07
N ARG A 119 9.52 0.80 16.32
CA ARG A 119 8.76 1.03 17.55
C ARG A 119 7.63 2.04 17.34
N GLY A 120 6.74 2.17 18.33
CA GLY A 120 5.55 3.02 18.25
C GLY A 120 5.79 4.48 17.86
N ALA A 121 6.94 5.06 18.24
CA ALA A 121 7.31 6.44 17.88
C ALA A 121 7.60 6.64 16.38
N GLY A 122 7.88 5.57 15.62
CA GLY A 122 8.14 5.66 14.17
C GLY A 122 9.43 6.41 13.80
N ASP A 123 10.42 6.37 14.69
CA ASP A 123 11.74 7.01 14.57
C ASP A 123 12.86 6.02 14.13
N CYS A 124 12.45 4.81 13.77
CA CYS A 124 13.26 3.76 13.15
C CYS A 124 12.34 2.80 12.39
N GLY A 125 12.90 2.04 11.46
CA GLY A 125 12.17 1.08 10.67
C GLY A 125 12.54 1.12 9.19
N ILE A 126 11.60 0.69 8.34
CA ILE A 126 11.72 0.68 6.88
C ILE A 126 10.51 1.40 6.27
N GLN A 127 10.76 2.32 5.34
CA GLN A 127 9.73 2.90 4.49
C GLN A 127 10.01 2.51 3.04
N THR A 128 8.98 2.02 2.37
CA THR A 128 9.04 1.81 0.91
C THR A 128 7.96 2.61 0.23
N ARG A 129 8.26 3.12 -0.95
CA ARG A 129 7.34 3.87 -1.81
C ARG A 129 7.31 3.24 -3.19
N TRP A 130 6.11 3.10 -3.73
CA TRP A 130 5.87 2.39 -4.97
C TRP A 130 4.95 3.19 -5.87
N ARG A 131 5.38 3.45 -7.10
CA ARG A 131 4.59 4.16 -8.10
C ARG A 131 3.82 3.17 -8.93
N PHE A 132 2.55 3.48 -9.20
CA PHE A 132 1.74 2.70 -10.12
C PHE A 132 2.04 3.12 -11.56
N ASP A 133 2.38 2.16 -12.43
CA ASP A 133 2.70 2.41 -13.84
C ASP A 133 1.52 2.17 -14.81
N GLY A 134 0.32 1.94 -14.27
CA GLY A 134 -0.90 1.56 -15.01
C GLY A 134 -1.17 0.05 -14.99
N GLN A 135 -0.17 -0.76 -14.68
CA GLN A 135 -0.27 -2.22 -14.60
C GLN A 135 0.13 -2.76 -13.22
N ARG A 136 1.21 -2.24 -12.64
CA ARG A 136 1.77 -2.71 -11.37
C ARG A 136 2.43 -1.60 -10.58
N PHE A 137 2.78 -1.93 -9.33
CA PHE A 137 3.56 -1.07 -8.46
C PHE A 137 5.06 -1.35 -8.65
N SER A 138 5.81 -0.31 -8.99
CA SER A 138 7.27 -0.35 -9.13
C SER A 138 7.93 0.48 -8.03
N LEU A 139 9.00 -0.03 -7.42
CA LEU A 139 9.70 0.64 -6.31
C LEU A 139 10.24 2.00 -6.76
N SER A 140 9.85 3.08 -6.10
CA SER A 140 10.39 4.43 -6.29
C SER A 140 11.41 4.81 -5.23
N ARG A 141 11.22 4.36 -3.97
CA ARG A 141 12.15 4.61 -2.87
C ARG A 141 12.13 3.48 -1.85
N TYR A 142 13.31 3.07 -1.40
CA TYR A 142 13.51 2.27 -0.18
C TYR A 142 14.39 3.06 0.78
N ALA A 143 13.90 3.29 1.99
CA ALA A 143 14.65 3.93 3.05
C ALA A 143 14.55 3.14 4.35
N GLN A 144 15.63 3.17 5.12
CA GLN A 144 15.74 2.40 6.35
C GLN A 144 16.52 3.18 7.40
N GLN A 145 15.99 3.16 8.62
CA GLN A 145 16.62 3.70 9.82
C GLN A 145 16.73 2.57 10.85
N PRO A 146 17.87 1.88 10.96
CA PRO A 146 18.00 0.69 11.82
C PRO A 146 18.05 1.02 13.31
N THR A 147 18.46 2.25 13.67
CA THR A 147 18.58 2.69 15.07
C THR A 147 17.57 3.77 15.37
N CYS A 148 16.77 3.56 16.42
CA CYS A 148 15.76 4.49 16.88
C CYS A 148 16.41 5.69 17.59
N ASP A 149 16.12 6.90 17.12
CA ASP A 149 16.81 8.13 17.53
C ASP A 149 15.90 9.19 18.17
N ASN A 150 14.61 8.91 18.35
CA ASN A 150 13.56 9.81 18.83
C ASN A 150 13.41 11.11 18.00
N TRP A 151 13.92 11.15 16.77
CA TRP A 151 14.07 12.40 16.05
C TRP A 151 13.63 12.33 14.59
N GLN A 152 14.20 11.41 13.81
CA GLN A 152 14.00 11.42 12.36
C GLN A 152 12.75 10.64 11.96
N GLY A 153 11.86 11.30 11.21
CA GLY A 153 10.74 10.62 10.55
C GLY A 153 11.16 9.89 9.26
N PRO A 154 10.29 9.02 8.73
CA PRO A 154 10.59 8.15 7.58
C PRO A 154 11.08 8.84 6.30
N ASP A 155 10.63 10.07 6.07
CA ASP A 155 11.03 10.85 4.90
C ASP A 155 12.47 11.40 5.01
N ALA A 156 13.03 11.46 6.23
CA ALA A 156 14.41 11.89 6.49
C ALA A 156 15.40 10.72 6.56
N TRP A 157 14.91 9.48 6.62
CA TRP A 157 15.77 8.29 6.76
C TRP A 157 16.71 8.06 5.56
N PRO A 158 17.88 7.43 5.79
CA PRO A 158 18.80 7.02 4.73
C PRO A 158 18.10 6.22 3.62
N THR A 159 18.27 6.67 2.38
CA THR A 159 17.70 6.02 1.19
C THR A 159 18.71 5.02 0.63
N LEU A 160 18.36 3.74 0.62
CA LEU A 160 19.23 2.67 0.08
C LEU A 160 18.91 2.37 -1.39
N TRP A 161 17.70 2.72 -1.85
CA TRP A 161 17.30 2.61 -3.25
C TRP A 161 16.42 3.79 -3.64
N ILE A 162 16.65 4.34 -4.83
CA ILE A 162 15.76 5.32 -5.45
C ILE A 162 15.71 5.09 -6.97
N THR A 163 14.51 5.11 -7.53
CA THR A 163 14.29 5.06 -8.99
C THR A 163 13.92 6.47 -9.45
N ARG A 164 14.66 7.01 -10.42
CA ARG A 164 14.38 8.32 -11.01
C ARG A 164 13.39 8.21 -12.16
#